data_AF-A0A7V9JF66-F1
#
_entry.id   AF-A0A7V9JF66-F1
#
_cell.length_a   1.000
_cell.length_b   1.000
_cell.length_c   1.000
_cell.angle_alpha   90.00
_cell.angle_beta   90.00
_cell.angle_gamma   90.00
#
_symmetry.space_group_name_H-M   'P 1'
#
loop_
_entity.id
_entity.type
_entity.pdbx_description
1 polymer ?
#
loop_
_entity_poly.entity_id
_entity_poly.type
_entity_poly.pdbx_seq_one_letter_code
_entity_poly.pdbx_strand_id
1 'polypeptide(L)'
;MRLKVSPDAVRSLAAPAIRLLAASWRVRTVHEERWLPLYRARRPHVFLLWHEVLLPLLWQHRRQGIAIVVSEAREGQYLADFARSIGYRAVRGSSSRGAARALLGAVRELREGRAVAFTPDGPRGPRRELKPGVVAAAQRGRAVVVPIHAQASRAWRLHSWDRFM
;
A
#
# COMPACT_ATOMS: atom_id res chain seq x y z
N MET A 1 -14.26 3.55 -13.83
CA MET A 1 -15.64 3.43 -13.29
C MET A 1 -15.92 4.64 -12.40
N ARG A 2 -16.91 5.49 -12.70
CA ARG A 2 -17.27 6.60 -11.80
C ARG A 2 -18.11 6.06 -10.65
N LEU A 3 -17.57 6.02 -9.44
CA LEU A 3 -18.33 5.67 -8.24
C LEU A 3 -19.46 6.69 -8.02
N LYS A 4 -20.72 6.22 -7.99
CA LYS A 4 -21.90 7.03 -7.65
C LYS A 4 -22.08 7.19 -6.12
N VAL A 5 -20.99 7.21 -5.36
CA VAL A 5 -20.97 7.28 -3.89
C VAL A 5 -20.33 8.61 -3.50
N SER A 6 -20.92 9.33 -2.53
CA SER A 6 -20.34 10.59 -2.07
C SER A 6 -18.97 10.37 -1.42
N PRO A 7 -18.02 11.30 -1.55
CA PRO A 7 -16.71 11.18 -0.91
C PRO A 7 -16.78 10.96 0.61
N ASP A 8 -17.77 11.56 1.26
CA ASP A 8 -17.95 11.46 2.71
C ASP A 8 -18.57 10.13 3.13
N ALA A 9 -19.47 9.56 2.33
CA ALA A 9 -19.93 8.18 2.55
C ALA A 9 -18.78 7.18 2.36
N VAL A 10 -17.91 7.36 1.36
CA VAL A 10 -16.70 6.52 1.22
C VAL A 10 -15.77 6.69 2.43
N ARG A 11 -15.51 7.92 2.86
CA ARG A 11 -14.65 8.24 4.03
C ARG A 11 -15.15 7.58 5.30
N SER A 12 -16.46 7.66 5.56
CA SER A 12 -17.08 7.19 6.80
C SER A 12 -17.40 5.69 6.82
N LEU A 13 -17.76 5.09 5.67
CA LEU A 13 -18.20 3.69 5.60
C LEU A 13 -17.10 2.70 5.21
N ALA A 14 -16.03 3.12 4.52
CA ALA A 14 -14.99 2.18 4.08
C ALA A 14 -14.29 1.48 5.25
N ALA A 15 -13.92 2.22 6.31
CA ALA A 15 -13.23 1.63 7.47
C ALA A 15 -14.12 0.69 8.31
N PRO A 16 -15.39 1.02 8.63
CA PRO A 16 -16.33 0.06 9.22
C PRO A 16 -16.60 -1.17 8.35
N ALA A 17 -16.84 -0.99 7.04
CA ALA A 17 -17.12 -2.11 6.13
C ALA A 17 -15.93 -3.07 6.02
N ILE A 18 -14.71 -2.55 5.86
CA ILE A 18 -13.49 -3.37 5.80
C ILE A 18 -13.19 -3.98 7.18
N ARG A 19 -13.51 -3.30 8.29
CA ARG A 19 -13.41 -3.90 9.65
C ARG A 19 -14.33 -5.11 9.81
N LEU A 20 -15.58 -5.02 9.35
CA LEU A 20 -16.55 -6.13 9.42
C LEU A 20 -16.10 -7.29 8.53
N LEU A 21 -15.68 -7.01 7.29
CA LEU A 21 -15.10 -8.01 6.41
C LEU A 21 -13.88 -8.69 7.04
N ALA A 22 -12.94 -7.90 7.57
CA ALA A 22 -11.72 -8.44 8.16
C ALA A 22 -11.91 -9.15 9.50
N ALA A 23 -13.02 -8.90 10.21
CA ALA A 23 -13.38 -9.69 11.40
C ALA A 23 -13.72 -11.16 11.05
N SER A 24 -14.03 -11.47 9.78
CA SER A 24 -14.21 -12.86 9.32
C SER A 24 -12.88 -13.58 8.99
N TRP A 25 -11.76 -12.86 8.94
CA TRP A 25 -10.48 -13.41 8.48
C TRP A 25 -9.71 -14.12 9.60
N ARG A 26 -9.30 -15.36 9.34
CA ARG A 26 -8.33 -16.08 10.18
C ARG A 26 -6.94 -15.89 9.59
N VAL A 27 -6.19 -14.92 10.12
CA VAL A 27 -4.87 -14.53 9.60
C VAL A 27 -3.77 -15.33 10.27
N ARG A 28 -2.93 -16.01 9.48
CA ARG A 28 -1.63 -16.55 9.92
C ARG A 28 -0.52 -15.75 9.24
N THR A 29 0.31 -15.07 10.02
CA THR A 29 1.54 -14.45 9.52
C THR A 29 2.67 -15.47 9.50
N VAL A 30 3.53 -15.40 8.49
CA VAL A 30 4.72 -16.24 8.31
C VAL A 30 5.87 -15.31 7.94
N HIS A 31 7.08 -15.60 8.41
CA HIS A 31 8.27 -14.80 8.17
C HIS A 31 8.27 -13.37 8.74
N GLU A 32 7.58 -13.15 9.87
CA GLU A 32 7.60 -11.85 10.55
C GLU A 32 8.99 -11.49 11.13
N GLU A 33 9.80 -12.50 11.46
CA GLU A 33 11.18 -12.33 11.94
C GLU A 33 12.07 -11.56 10.96
N ARG A 34 11.71 -11.54 9.66
CA ARG A 34 12.48 -10.87 8.60
C ARG A 34 12.28 -9.36 8.54
N TRP A 35 11.16 -8.83 9.04
CA TRP A 35 10.80 -7.42 8.90
C TRP A 35 10.48 -6.74 10.24
N LEU A 36 9.95 -7.47 11.21
CA LEU A 36 9.58 -6.93 12.51
C LEU A 36 10.77 -6.30 13.27
N PRO A 37 12.01 -6.82 13.20
CA PRO A 37 13.18 -6.15 13.74
C PRO A 37 13.49 -4.81 13.05
N LEU A 38 13.31 -4.73 11.73
CA LEU A 38 13.52 -3.48 10.97
C LEU A 38 12.52 -2.40 11.42
N TYR A 39 11.25 -2.80 11.59
CA TYR A 39 10.19 -1.94 12.11
C TYR A 39 10.47 -1.45 13.54
N ARG A 40 10.78 -2.37 14.47
CA ARG A 40 11.08 -2.05 15.88
C ARG A 40 12.30 -1.12 16.01
N ALA A 41 13.34 -1.35 15.21
CA ALA A 41 14.56 -0.54 15.20
C ALA A 41 14.45 0.76 14.37
N ARG A 42 13.27 1.11 13.82
CA ARG A 42 13.07 2.25 12.91
C ARG A 42 14.09 2.29 11.76
N ARG A 43 14.45 1.12 11.23
CA ARG A 43 15.33 1.00 10.07
C ARG A 43 14.49 1.19 8.81
N PRO A 44 14.95 2.00 7.84
CA PRO A 44 14.24 2.20 6.58
C PRO A 44 14.05 0.89 5.84
N HIS A 45 12.81 0.61 5.45
CA HIS A 45 12.48 -0.55 4.65
C HIS A 45 11.32 -0.26 3.69
N VAL A 46 11.34 -0.94 2.55
CA VAL A 46 10.32 -0.85 1.52
C VAL A 46 9.53 -2.14 1.50
N PHE A 47 8.24 -2.07 1.85
CA PHE A 47 7.32 -3.17 1.60
C PHE A 47 6.96 -3.20 0.12
N LEU A 48 7.24 -4.33 -0.53
CA LEU A 48 6.93 -4.55 -1.94
C LEU A 48 5.81 -5.60 -2.02
N LEU A 49 4.67 -5.20 -2.59
CA LEU A 49 3.48 -6.04 -2.75
C LEU A 49 2.84 -5.81 -4.11
N TRP A 50 2.08 -6.76 -4.64
CA TRP A 50 1.32 -6.57 -5.87
C TRP A 50 -0.04 -5.91 -5.60
N HIS A 51 -0.60 -5.16 -6.57
CA HIS A 51 -1.93 -4.56 -6.42
C HIS A 51 -3.00 -5.60 -6.04
N GLU A 52 -2.87 -6.82 -6.57
CA GLU A 52 -3.84 -7.91 -6.39
C GLU A 52 -4.14 -8.30 -4.95
N VAL A 53 -3.25 -7.98 -3.99
CA VAL A 53 -3.33 -8.35 -2.57
C VAL A 53 -3.25 -7.14 -1.66
N LEU A 54 -3.51 -5.94 -2.20
CA LEU A 54 -3.40 -4.68 -1.47
C LEU A 54 -4.34 -4.64 -0.26
N LEU A 55 -5.61 -5.04 -0.39
CA LEU A 55 -6.60 -4.92 0.70
C LEU A 55 -6.21 -5.69 1.98
N PRO A 56 -5.91 -7.01 1.95
CA PRO A 56 -5.56 -7.73 3.16
C PRO A 56 -4.25 -7.24 3.80
N LEU A 57 -3.25 -6.84 3.00
CA LEU A 57 -1.98 -6.31 3.53
C LEU A 57 -2.13 -4.90 4.11
N LEU A 58 -2.91 -4.04 3.46
CA LEU A 58 -3.27 -2.70 3.94
C LEU A 58 -4.08 -2.77 5.24
N TRP A 59 -4.91 -3.80 5.42
CA TRP A 59 -5.59 -4.00 6.70
C TRP A 59 -4.65 -4.59 7.77
N GLN A 60 -3.84 -5.60 7.44
CA GLN A 60 -2.97 -6.27 8.40
C GLN A 60 -1.93 -5.31 9.01
N HIS A 61 -1.38 -4.40 8.20
CA HIS A 61 -0.35 -3.45 8.62
C HIS A 61 -0.90 -2.06 9.03
N ARG A 62 -2.22 -1.95 9.24
CA ARG A 62 -2.87 -0.71 9.71
C ARG A 62 -2.28 -0.22 11.04
N ARG A 63 -2.28 1.10 11.25
CA ARG A 63 -1.75 1.80 12.44
C ARG A 63 -0.26 1.59 12.74
N GLN A 64 0.52 1.01 11.81
CA GLN A 64 1.98 0.90 11.93
C GLN A 64 2.72 2.17 11.46
N GLY A 65 2.02 3.23 11.04
CA GLY A 65 2.66 4.49 10.61
C GLY A 65 3.43 4.40 9.29
N ILE A 66 3.25 3.31 8.53
CA ILE A 66 3.82 3.10 7.19
C ILE A 66 3.31 4.19 6.24
N ALA A 67 4.16 4.66 5.33
CA ALA A 67 3.75 5.51 4.24
C ALA A 67 3.37 4.69 3.00
N ILE A 68 2.22 4.99 2.37
CA ILE A 68 1.86 4.45 1.05
C ILE A 68 2.04 5.51 -0.03
N VAL A 69 2.45 5.10 -1.23
CA VAL A 69 2.53 5.99 -2.41
C VAL A 69 1.22 5.90 -3.18
N VAL A 70 0.55 7.04 -3.38
CA VAL A 70 -0.80 7.10 -3.94
C VAL A 70 -0.91 8.13 -5.06
N SER A 71 -1.62 7.77 -6.12
CA SER A 71 -1.90 8.66 -7.27
C SER A 71 -2.52 9.99 -6.85
N GLU A 72 -2.16 11.06 -7.55
CA GLU A 72 -2.78 12.39 -7.42
C GLU A 72 -4.23 12.43 -7.95
N ALA A 73 -4.64 11.42 -8.74
CA ALA A 73 -6.00 11.31 -9.28
C ALA A 73 -7.08 11.23 -8.17
N ARG A 74 -8.34 11.52 -8.54
CA ARG A 74 -9.49 11.51 -7.63
C ARG A 74 -9.69 10.14 -6.98
N GLU A 75 -9.50 9.07 -7.74
CA GLU A 75 -9.53 7.69 -7.27
C GLU A 75 -8.47 7.45 -6.17
N GLY A 76 -7.28 8.03 -6.35
CA GLY A 76 -6.22 8.01 -5.35
C GLY A 76 -6.54 8.85 -4.12
N GLN A 77 -7.41 9.86 -4.19
CA GLN A 77 -7.83 10.60 -3.00
C GLN A 77 -8.64 9.72 -2.04
N TYR A 78 -9.56 8.89 -2.55
CA TYR A 78 -10.32 7.94 -1.73
C TYR A 78 -9.39 6.95 -1.00
N LEU A 79 -8.42 6.36 -1.71
CA LEU A 79 -7.44 5.44 -1.09
C LEU A 79 -6.57 6.15 -0.04
N ALA A 80 -6.11 7.37 -0.30
CA ALA A 80 -5.29 8.11 0.65
C ALA A 80 -6.06 8.50 1.92
N ASP A 81 -7.33 8.90 1.79
CA ASP A 81 -8.16 9.27 2.94
C ASP A 81 -8.60 8.06 3.77
N PHE A 82 -8.91 6.94 3.12
CA PHE A 82 -9.14 5.67 3.80
C PHE A 82 -7.88 5.16 4.52
N ALA A 83 -6.72 5.15 3.84
CA ALA A 83 -5.47 4.70 4.45
C ALA A 83 -5.07 5.56 5.66
N ARG A 84 -5.26 6.88 5.59
CA ARG A 84 -5.07 7.79 6.73
C ARG A 84 -5.98 7.47 7.90
N SER A 85 -7.28 7.19 7.67
CA SER A 85 -8.22 6.89 8.75
C SER A 85 -7.91 5.58 9.49
N ILE A 86 -7.17 4.66 8.85
CA ILE A 86 -6.65 3.44 9.48
C ILE A 86 -5.17 3.54 9.90
N GLY A 87 -4.57 4.74 9.88
CA GLY A 87 -3.25 5.03 10.48
C GLY A 87 -2.03 4.86 9.56
N TYR A 88 -2.20 4.99 8.25
CA TYR A 88 -1.09 5.17 7.30
C TYR A 88 -0.77 6.65 7.06
N ARG A 89 0.45 6.90 6.59
CA ARG A 89 0.83 8.15 5.93
C ARG A 89 0.61 7.98 4.43
N ALA A 90 0.28 9.06 3.70
CA ALA A 90 0.02 8.99 2.26
C ALA A 90 0.88 10.01 1.49
N VAL A 91 1.87 9.50 0.74
CA VAL A 91 2.70 10.27 -0.19
C VAL A 91 1.96 10.39 -1.51
N ARG A 92 1.80 11.60 -2.03
CA ARG A 92 1.06 11.87 -3.28
C ARG A 92 2.01 11.95 -4.48
N GLY A 93 1.66 11.29 -5.58
CA GLY A 93 2.30 11.47 -6.89
C GLY A 93 1.69 10.59 -7.99
N SER A 94 1.50 11.16 -9.18
CA SER A 94 0.94 10.49 -10.36
C SER A 94 1.98 9.68 -11.18
N SER A 95 1.52 8.75 -12.03
CA SER A 95 2.38 7.87 -12.86
C SER A 95 3.09 8.56 -14.04
N SER A 96 3.07 9.89 -14.13
CA SER A 96 3.74 10.68 -15.17
C SER A 96 4.54 11.83 -14.53
N ARG A 97 4.05 13.07 -14.60
CA ARG A 97 4.73 14.27 -14.05
C ARG A 97 4.84 14.25 -12.51
N GLY A 98 4.01 13.48 -11.82
CA GLY A 98 4.09 13.29 -10.37
C GLY A 98 5.02 12.16 -9.91
N ALA A 99 5.61 11.37 -10.81
CA ALA A 99 6.39 10.19 -10.42
C ALA A 99 7.67 10.56 -9.67
N ALA A 100 8.33 11.64 -10.09
CA ALA A 100 9.46 12.23 -9.37
C ALA A 100 9.05 12.73 -7.98
N ARG A 101 7.89 13.37 -7.83
CA ARG A 101 7.38 13.85 -6.53
C ARG A 101 7.01 12.70 -5.59
N ALA A 102 6.36 11.65 -6.10
CA ALA A 102 6.12 10.41 -5.37
C ALA A 102 7.43 9.77 -4.88
N LEU A 103 8.43 9.66 -5.76
CA LEU A 103 9.73 9.09 -5.44
C LEU A 103 10.48 9.93 -4.39
N LEU A 104 10.51 11.25 -4.53
CA LEU A 104 11.12 12.15 -3.54
C LEU A 104 10.43 12.07 -2.17
N GLY A 105 9.09 12.04 -2.16
CA GLY A 105 8.32 11.87 -0.93
C GLY A 105 8.58 10.53 -0.24
N ALA A 106 8.64 9.43 -1.01
CA ALA A 106 8.99 8.12 -0.48
C ALA A 106 10.43 8.08 0.06
N VAL A 107 11.40 8.65 -0.67
CA VAL A 107 12.80 8.73 -0.21
C VAL A 107 12.92 9.56 1.05
N ARG A 108 12.14 10.63 1.21
CA ARG A 108 12.06 11.41 2.46
C ARG A 108 11.52 10.57 3.62
N GLU A 109 10.40 9.87 3.43
CA GLU A 109 9.82 9.00 4.47
C GLU A 109 10.81 7.90 4.91
N LEU A 110 11.53 7.29 3.96
CA LEU A 110 12.61 6.32 4.24
C LEU A 110 13.75 6.98 5.03
N ARG A 111 14.25 8.14 4.60
CA ARG A 111 15.34 8.85 5.32
C ARG A 111 14.98 9.27 6.74
N GLU A 112 13.69 9.46 7.03
CA GLU A 112 13.17 9.68 8.38
C GLU A 112 12.89 8.36 9.15
N GLY A 113 13.49 7.24 8.73
CA GLY A 113 13.48 5.94 9.42
C GLY A 113 12.19 5.12 9.28
N ARG A 114 11.24 5.55 8.44
CA ARG A 114 9.93 4.89 8.32
C ARG A 114 9.89 3.86 7.20
N ALA A 115 8.89 2.98 7.28
CA ALA A 115 8.56 2.03 6.23
C ALA A 115 7.78 2.72 5.11
N VAL A 116 8.04 2.35 3.85
CA VAL A 116 7.22 2.77 2.70
C VAL A 116 6.70 1.56 1.93
N ALA A 117 5.40 1.49 1.66
CA ALA A 117 4.78 0.43 0.87
C ALA A 117 4.57 0.87 -0.59
N PHE A 118 4.97 -0.01 -1.52
CA PHE A 118 4.90 0.18 -2.96
C PHE A 118 4.19 -0.99 -3.64
N THR A 119 3.35 -0.66 -4.63
CA THR A 119 2.78 -1.60 -5.60
C THR A 119 3.44 -1.42 -6.97
N PRO A 120 4.52 -2.17 -7.28
CA PRO A 120 5.42 -1.84 -8.38
C PRO A 120 4.87 -2.21 -9.77
N ASP A 121 3.79 -2.98 -9.84
CA ASP A 121 2.96 -3.16 -11.05
C ASP A 121 2.24 -1.86 -11.46
N GLY A 122 2.06 -0.92 -10.54
CA GLY A 122 1.52 0.42 -10.82
C GLY A 122 0.03 0.40 -11.25
N PRO A 123 -0.64 1.57 -11.28
CA PRO A 123 -2.11 1.64 -11.34
C PRO A 123 -2.75 1.22 -12.67
N ARG A 124 -1.96 0.80 -13.66
CA ARG A 124 -2.39 0.35 -14.99
C ARG A 124 -1.79 -1.01 -15.39
N GLY A 125 -1.07 -1.67 -14.47
CA GLY A 125 -0.33 -2.90 -14.76
C GLY A 125 0.79 -2.73 -15.80
N PRO A 126 1.29 -3.82 -16.39
CA PRO A 126 0.78 -5.19 -16.24
C PRO A 126 0.88 -5.79 -14.82
N ARG A 127 0.01 -6.75 -14.52
CA ARG A 127 -0.04 -7.44 -13.22
C ARG A 127 1.24 -8.23 -12.98
N ARG A 128 1.83 -8.08 -11.79
CA ARG A 128 3.10 -8.73 -11.38
C ARG A 128 4.34 -8.32 -12.18
N GLU A 129 4.29 -7.18 -12.89
CA GLU A 129 5.46 -6.61 -13.56
C GLU A 129 6.15 -5.57 -12.66
N LEU A 130 7.46 -5.69 -12.43
CA LEU A 130 8.17 -4.79 -11.51
C LEU A 130 8.65 -3.52 -12.23
N LYS A 131 8.16 -2.34 -11.79
CA LYS A 131 8.65 -1.05 -12.28
C LYS A 131 9.81 -0.50 -11.44
N PRO A 132 10.79 0.19 -12.05
CA PRO A 132 12.05 0.57 -11.40
C PRO A 132 11.90 1.58 -10.25
N GLY A 133 10.76 2.26 -10.13
CA GLY A 133 10.53 3.28 -9.10
C GLY A 133 10.72 2.79 -7.66
N VAL A 134 10.38 1.52 -7.39
CA VAL A 134 10.57 0.91 -6.05
C VAL A 134 12.06 0.70 -5.73
N VAL A 135 12.86 0.29 -6.72
CA VAL A 135 14.30 0.09 -6.59
C VAL A 135 15.02 1.42 -6.39
N ALA A 136 14.66 2.42 -7.19
CA ALA A 136 15.20 3.78 -7.06
C ALA A 136 14.86 4.42 -5.70
N ALA A 137 13.67 4.15 -5.14
CA ALA A 137 13.29 4.60 -3.81
C ALA A 137 14.13 3.91 -2.72
N ALA A 138 14.25 2.59 -2.78
CA ALA A 138 15.01 1.80 -1.82
C ALA A 138 16.50 2.21 -1.80
N GLN A 139 17.14 2.33 -2.96
CA GLN A 139 18.54 2.77 -3.08
C GLN A 139 18.75 4.18 -2.48
N ARG A 140 17.95 5.17 -2.89
CA ARG A 140 18.10 6.58 -2.46
C ARG A 140 17.69 6.81 -0.99
N GLY A 141 16.84 5.94 -0.45
CA GLY A 141 16.43 5.89 0.95
C GLY A 141 17.29 4.98 1.84
N ARG A 142 18.31 4.29 1.28
CA ARG A 142 19.15 3.28 1.97
C ARG A 142 18.32 2.20 2.69
N ALA A 143 17.24 1.76 2.05
CA ALA A 143 16.21 0.93 2.66
C ALA A 143 16.34 -0.55 2.26
N VAL A 144 16.04 -1.43 3.20
CA VAL A 144 15.91 -2.88 2.92
C VAL A 144 14.60 -3.13 2.16
N VAL A 145 14.65 -3.84 1.04
CA VAL A 145 13.41 -4.26 0.34
C VAL A 145 12.88 -5.53 0.98
N VAL A 146 11.61 -5.51 1.39
CA VAL A 146 10.88 -6.61 2.02
C VAL A 146 9.68 -6.96 1.13
N PRO A 147 9.79 -7.98 0.26
CA PRO A 147 8.65 -8.52 -0.45
C PRO A 147 7.63 -9.12 0.53
N ILE A 148 6.36 -8.74 0.41
CA ILE A 148 5.25 -9.28 1.19
C ILE A 148 4.09 -9.67 0.27
N HIS A 149 3.36 -10.71 0.65
CA HIS A 149 2.22 -11.23 -0.10
C HIS A 149 1.15 -11.72 0.87
N ALA A 150 -0.11 -11.76 0.41
CA ALA A 150 -1.20 -12.41 1.13
C ALA A 150 -1.82 -13.49 0.25
N GLN A 151 -2.12 -14.64 0.85
CA GLN A 151 -2.85 -15.73 0.19
C GLN A 151 -4.09 -16.03 1.01
N ALA A 152 -5.21 -16.27 0.33
CA ALA A 152 -6.46 -16.71 0.94
C ALA A 152 -6.85 -18.08 0.38
N SER A 153 -7.42 -18.95 1.23
CA SER A 153 -7.99 -20.24 0.82
C SER A 153 -9.29 -20.07 0.01
N ARG A 154 -10.03 -18.98 0.27
CA ARG A 154 -11.20 -18.52 -0.49
C ARG A 154 -11.17 -17.00 -0.51
N ALA A 155 -11.39 -16.41 -1.67
CA ALA A 155 -11.57 -14.96 -1.82
C ALA A 155 -12.33 -14.65 -3.10
N TRP A 156 -13.02 -13.52 -3.13
CA TRP A 156 -13.48 -12.94 -4.38
C TRP A 156 -12.26 -12.46 -5.18
N ARG A 157 -12.36 -12.51 -6.52
CA ARG A 157 -11.36 -11.92 -7.40
C ARG A 157 -12.07 -11.08 -8.44
N LEU A 158 -11.82 -9.78 -8.43
CA LEU A 158 -12.47 -8.87 -9.37
C LEU A 158 -12.01 -9.17 -10.81
N HIS A 159 -12.90 -8.90 -11.77
CA HIS A 159 -12.58 -9.00 -13.20
C HIS A 159 -11.83 -7.74 -13.68
N SER A 160 -10.72 -7.45 -12.99
CA SER A 160 -9.83 -6.31 -13.19
C SER A 160 -8.47 -6.77 -13.69
N TRP A 161 -7.67 -5.84 -14.23
CA TRP A 161 -6.33 -6.12 -14.77
C TRP A 161 -5.38 -6.78 -13.74
N ASP A 162 -5.55 -6.44 -12.46
CA ASP A 162 -4.78 -6.95 -11.33
C ASP A 162 -5.38 -8.21 -10.68
N ARG A 163 -6.62 -8.61 -11.02
CA ARG A 163 -7.34 -9.74 -10.37
C ARG A 163 -7.45 -9.56 -8.84
N PHE A 164 -7.73 -8.33 -8.43
CA PHE A 164 -7.80 -7.85 -7.04
C PHE A 164 -8.60 -8.77 -6.11
N MET A 165 -8.06 -9.02 -4.92
CA MET A 165 -8.54 -9.92 -3.88
C MET A 165 -9.03 -9.16 -2.63
#